data_AF-A0A5S9MC95-F1
#
_entry.id   AF-A0A5S9MC95-F1
#
_cell.length_a   1.000
_cell.length_b   1.000
_cell.length_c   1.000
_cell.angle_alpha   90.00
_cell.angle_beta   90.00
_cell.angle_gamma   90.00
#
_symmetry.space_group_name_H-M   'P 1'
#
loop_
_entity.id
_entity.type
_entity.pdbx_description
1 polymer ?
#
loop_
_entity_poly.entity_id
_entity_poly.type
_entity_poly.pdbx_seq_one_letter_code
_entity_poly.pdbx_strand_id
1 'polypeptide(L)'
;MTESTGLPAVTIHRLLGWNGSEGFSHDEEQPIEGKLVIIDESSMLDIWLANHLFKAIPDHIQVIMVGDEHQLPSVGPGQVLRDLLASKAVPAVTLTDIYRQADGSTIVELAHDMKNGVLPKDITARSKDRSFIRCSADQMKEVIEKVVSNAAQKRIFGKGHSSARTNV
;
A
#
# COMPACT_ATOMS: atom_id res chain seq x y z
N MET A 1 -5.99 -5.95 0.69
CA MET A 1 -6.39 -7.01 1.66
C MET A 1 -7.80 -7.55 1.48
N THR A 2 -8.89 -6.86 1.84
CA THR A 2 -10.27 -7.44 1.77
C THR A 2 -10.63 -8.05 0.41
N GLU A 3 -10.31 -7.34 -0.68
CA GLU A 3 -10.58 -7.79 -2.06
C GLU A 3 -9.75 -9.02 -2.45
N SER A 4 -8.55 -9.17 -1.88
CA SER A 4 -7.62 -10.25 -2.21
C SER A 4 -7.82 -11.50 -1.34
N THR A 5 -8.27 -11.33 -0.09
CA THR A 5 -8.43 -12.42 0.88
C THR A 5 -9.89 -12.86 1.05
N GLY A 6 -10.86 -12.04 0.64
CA GLY A 6 -12.28 -12.26 0.93
C GLY A 6 -12.64 -12.11 2.41
N LEU A 7 -11.70 -11.70 3.26
CA LEU A 7 -11.88 -11.51 4.70
C LEU A 7 -11.95 -10.02 5.05
N PRO A 8 -12.67 -9.62 6.10
CA PRO A 8 -12.70 -8.23 6.54
C PRO A 8 -11.30 -7.74 6.93
N ALA A 9 -10.82 -6.69 6.28
CA ALA A 9 -9.62 -5.97 6.70
C ALA A 9 -9.99 -4.58 7.23
N VAL A 10 -9.28 -4.15 8.27
CA VAL A 10 -9.44 -2.84 8.89
C VAL A 10 -8.07 -2.18 9.06
N THR A 11 -8.05 -0.86 9.26
CA THR A 11 -6.81 -0.17 9.64
C THR A 11 -6.38 -0.58 11.04
N ILE A 12 -5.08 -0.51 11.33
CA ILE A 12 -4.56 -0.76 12.68
C ILE A 12 -5.25 0.13 13.72
N HIS A 13 -5.53 1.38 13.37
CA HIS A 13 -6.24 2.32 14.25
C HIS A 13 -7.63 1.81 14.63
N ARG A 14 -8.37 1.29 13.63
CA ARG A 14 -9.71 0.76 13.84
C ARG A 14 -9.69 -0.59 14.57
N LEU A 15 -8.68 -1.42 14.30
CA LEU A 15 -8.44 -2.66 15.05
C LEU A 15 -8.22 -2.36 16.53
N LEU A 16 -7.44 -1.32 16.85
CA LEU A 16 -7.17 -0.88 18.22
C LEU A 16 -8.29 -0.04 18.85
N GLY A 17 -9.44 0.10 18.18
CA GLY A 17 -10.61 0.80 18.72
C GLY A 17 -10.49 2.32 18.79
N TRP A 18 -9.59 2.95 18.03
CA TRP A 18 -9.42 4.41 18.09
C TRP A 18 -10.68 5.16 17.59
N ASN A 19 -11.27 5.96 18.46
CA ASN A 19 -12.46 6.80 18.21
C ASN A 19 -12.15 8.27 17.84
N GLY A 20 -10.89 8.65 17.66
CA GLY A 20 -10.46 10.00 17.26
C GLY A 20 -10.19 11.00 18.39
N SER A 21 -10.59 10.72 19.63
CA SER A 21 -10.42 11.66 20.76
C SER A 21 -9.88 11.02 22.04
N GLU A 22 -10.11 9.73 22.23
CA GLU A 22 -9.55 8.94 23.33
C GLU A 22 -8.42 8.03 22.82
N GLY A 23 -7.66 7.45 23.75
CA GLY A 23 -6.62 6.47 23.42
C GLY A 23 -7.17 5.22 22.75
N PHE A 24 -6.31 4.23 22.53
CA PHE A 24 -6.73 2.93 22.01
C PHE A 24 -7.56 2.18 23.05
N SER A 25 -8.62 1.50 22.60
CA SER A 25 -9.46 0.65 23.46
C SER A 25 -8.86 -0.73 23.69
N HIS A 26 -7.95 -1.15 22.81
CA HIS A 26 -7.23 -2.42 22.95
C HIS A 26 -5.78 -2.19 23.35
N ASP A 27 -5.35 -2.90 24.39
CA ASP A 27 -4.03 -2.85 25.00
C ASP A 27 -3.71 -4.17 25.73
N GLU A 28 -2.75 -4.15 26.66
CA GLU A 28 -2.35 -5.33 27.45
C GLU A 28 -3.48 -5.86 28.37
N GLU A 29 -4.36 -4.98 28.86
CA GLU A 29 -5.48 -5.32 29.74
C GLU A 29 -6.71 -5.77 28.93
N GLN A 30 -6.88 -5.20 27.73
CA GLN A 30 -7.92 -5.57 26.78
C GLN A 30 -7.33 -5.99 25.42
N PRO A 31 -6.70 -7.17 25.34
CA PRO A 31 -6.04 -7.64 24.13
C PRO A 31 -7.04 -7.87 22.99
N ILE A 32 -6.54 -7.83 21.75
CA ILE A 32 -7.33 -8.21 20.58
C ILE A 32 -7.59 -9.72 20.56
N GLU A 33 -8.73 -10.12 20.01
CA GLU A 33 -9.11 -11.52 19.87
C GLU A 33 -8.67 -12.10 18.52
N GLY A 34 -8.23 -13.36 18.52
CA GLY A 34 -7.94 -14.07 17.28
C GLY A 34 -6.91 -15.19 17.45
N LYS A 35 -6.35 -15.62 16.32
CA LYS A 35 -5.24 -16.58 16.26
C LYS A 35 -4.12 -16.14 15.32
N LEU A 36 -4.44 -15.27 14.37
CA LEU A 36 -3.53 -14.78 13.34
C LEU A 36 -3.86 -13.32 13.04
N VAL A 37 -2.82 -12.48 13.01
CA VAL A 37 -2.89 -11.09 12.57
C VAL A 37 -1.96 -10.93 11.36
N ILE A 38 -2.50 -10.41 10.27
CA ILE A 38 -1.73 -10.09 9.07
C ILE A 38 -1.70 -8.58 8.91
N ILE A 39 -0.50 -8.01 8.95
CA ILE A 39 -0.25 -6.57 8.79
C ILE A 39 0.29 -6.37 7.39
N ASP A 40 -0.50 -5.77 6.52
CA ASP A 40 -0.09 -5.36 5.17
C ASP A 40 0.49 -3.94 5.20
N GLU A 41 1.36 -3.61 4.24
CA GLU A 41 2.08 -2.32 4.14
C GLU A 41 2.84 -1.93 5.43
N SER A 42 3.47 -2.91 6.09
CA SER A 42 4.15 -2.69 7.37
C SER A 42 5.39 -1.78 7.29
N SER A 43 5.87 -1.46 6.09
CA SER A 43 6.90 -0.45 5.82
C SER A 43 6.46 0.96 6.25
N MET A 44 5.15 1.23 6.24
CA MET A 44 4.58 2.51 6.66
C MET A 44 4.27 2.57 8.16
N LEU A 45 4.53 1.50 8.92
CA LEU A 45 4.22 1.43 10.34
C LEU A 45 5.29 2.17 11.17
N ASP A 46 4.88 3.22 11.88
CA ASP A 46 5.74 3.94 12.83
C ASP A 46 5.86 3.21 14.18
N ILE A 47 6.84 3.63 14.97
CA ILE A 47 7.18 2.98 16.24
C ILE A 47 6.10 3.15 17.31
N TRP A 48 5.36 4.27 17.26
CA TRP A 48 4.33 4.57 18.26
C TRP A 48 3.12 3.67 18.06
N LEU A 49 2.65 3.52 16.82
CA LEU A 49 1.55 2.65 16.47
C LEU A 49 1.94 1.18 16.61
N ALA A 50 3.18 0.81 16.23
CA ALA A 50 3.69 -0.54 16.45
C ALA A 50 3.68 -0.92 17.93
N ASN A 51 4.15 -0.04 18.81
CA ASN A 51 4.15 -0.29 20.24
C ASN A 51 2.74 -0.59 20.78
N HIS A 52 1.73 0.20 20.40
CA HIS A 52 0.36 -0.05 20.82
C HIS A 52 -0.21 -1.34 20.21
N LEU A 53 0.10 -1.60 18.94
CA LEU A 53 -0.33 -2.83 18.28
C LEU A 53 0.22 -4.07 18.98
N PHE A 54 1.53 -4.12 19.25
CA PHE A 54 2.16 -5.29 19.88
C PHE A 54 1.75 -5.46 21.34
N LYS A 55 1.48 -4.37 22.07
CA LYS A 55 0.90 -4.43 23.43
C LYS A 55 -0.49 -5.06 23.45
N ALA A 56 -1.29 -4.81 22.41
CA ALA A 56 -2.63 -5.36 22.29
C ALA A 56 -2.66 -6.79 21.75
N ILE A 57 -1.54 -7.34 21.28
CA ILE A 57 -1.45 -8.71 20.74
C ILE A 57 -1.01 -9.66 21.85
N PRO A 58 -1.86 -10.62 22.27
CA PRO A 58 -1.49 -11.62 23.27
C PRO A 58 -0.59 -12.71 22.67
N ASP A 59 0.23 -13.35 23.52
CA ASP A 59 1.29 -14.31 23.13
C ASP A 59 0.83 -15.50 22.26
N HIS A 60 -0.45 -15.86 22.31
CA HIS A 60 -1.00 -16.98 21.57
C HIS A 60 -1.36 -16.63 20.11
N ILE A 61 -1.31 -15.36 19.72
CA ILE A 61 -1.63 -14.90 18.36
C ILE A 61 -0.36 -14.86 17.52
N GLN A 62 -0.41 -15.52 16.37
CA GLN A 62 0.65 -15.43 15.37
C GLN A 62 0.55 -14.11 14.60
N VAL A 63 1.68 -13.45 14.37
CA VAL A 63 1.76 -12.20 13.60
C VAL A 63 2.53 -12.43 12.31
N ILE A 64 1.96 -11.99 11.18
CA ILE A 64 2.63 -11.93 9.88
C ILE A 64 2.68 -10.48 9.44
N MET A 65 3.88 -9.96 9.22
CA MET A 65 4.11 -8.62 8.67
C MET A 65 4.49 -8.74 7.19
N VAL A 66 3.83 -7.96 6.35
CA VAL A 66 4.05 -7.88 4.91
C VAL A 66 4.30 -6.42 4.57
N GLY A 67 5.40 -6.14 3.88
CA GLY A 67 5.75 -4.79 3.45
C GLY A 67 6.96 -4.80 2.54
N ASP A 68 7.27 -3.64 1.97
CA ASP A 68 8.41 -3.45 1.07
C ASP A 68 9.48 -2.62 1.78
N GLU A 69 10.65 -3.22 2.02
CA GLU A 69 11.79 -2.56 2.66
C GLU A 69 12.37 -1.38 1.86
N HIS A 70 12.03 -1.28 0.57
CA HIS A 70 12.48 -0.21 -0.33
C HIS A 70 11.42 0.86 -0.57
N GLN A 71 10.23 0.74 0.03
CA GLN A 71 9.21 1.78 0.00
C GLN A 71 9.62 2.96 0.90
N LEU A 72 8.89 4.08 0.78
CA LEU A 72 9.03 5.19 1.69
C LEU A 72 8.82 4.73 3.14
N PRO A 73 9.63 5.23 4.10
CA PRO A 73 9.43 4.94 5.51
C PRO A 73 8.12 5.56 6.02
N SER A 74 7.71 5.15 7.22
CA SER A 74 6.60 5.79 7.92
C SER A 74 6.81 7.31 8.03
N VAL A 75 5.71 8.07 8.00
CA VAL A 75 5.72 9.53 8.26
C VAL A 75 6.07 9.80 9.73
N GLY A 76 5.59 8.94 10.63
CA GLY A 76 5.95 8.96 12.05
C GLY A 76 7.37 8.46 12.31
N PRO A 77 7.86 8.61 13.55
CA PRO A 77 9.23 8.24 13.91
C PRO A 77 9.45 6.71 13.89
N GLY A 78 10.68 6.33 13.52
CA GLY A 78 11.15 4.94 13.50
C GLY A 78 10.97 4.23 12.15
N GLN A 79 11.61 3.08 11.97
CA GLN A 79 11.51 2.25 10.76
C GLN A 79 11.32 0.79 11.15
N VAL A 80 10.15 0.47 11.72
CA VAL A 80 9.87 -0.80 12.41
C VAL A 80 10.20 -2.01 11.55
N LEU A 81 9.70 -2.08 10.31
CA LEU A 81 9.97 -3.22 9.42
C LEU A 81 11.47 -3.38 9.14
N ARG A 82 12.15 -2.28 8.82
CA ARG A 82 13.58 -2.30 8.48
C ARG A 82 14.44 -2.71 9.67
N ASP A 83 14.12 -2.20 10.86
CA ASP A 83 14.85 -2.52 12.09
C ASP A 83 14.64 -3.98 12.49
N LEU A 84 13.42 -4.52 12.32
CA LEU A 84 13.14 -5.95 12.53
C LEU A 84 13.93 -6.84 11.56
N LEU A 85 13.95 -6.51 10.27
CA LEU A 85 14.75 -7.24 9.27
C LEU A 85 16.25 -7.18 9.60
N ALA A 86 16.76 -6.01 9.97
CA ALA A 86 18.17 -5.81 10.32
C ALA A 86 18.58 -6.56 11.60
N SER A 87 17.67 -6.66 12.58
CA SER A 87 17.91 -7.33 13.86
C SER A 87 18.17 -8.83 13.71
N LYS A 88 17.65 -9.46 12.65
CA LYS A 88 17.63 -10.92 12.44
C LYS A 88 16.98 -11.70 13.59
N ALA A 89 16.23 -11.03 14.48
CA ALA A 89 15.57 -11.65 15.61
C ALA A 89 14.26 -12.35 15.22
N VAL A 90 13.67 -11.96 14.09
CA VAL A 90 12.41 -12.48 13.58
C VAL A 90 12.64 -13.21 12.26
N PRO A 91 12.03 -14.40 12.03
CA PRO A 91 12.09 -15.07 10.74
C PRO A 91 11.55 -14.18 9.62
N ALA A 92 12.31 -14.04 8.54
CA ALA A 92 11.95 -13.21 7.41
C ALA A 92 12.18 -13.96 6.09
N VAL A 93 11.31 -13.69 5.12
CA VAL A 93 11.39 -14.22 3.76
C VAL A 93 11.25 -13.06 2.79
N THR A 94 12.24 -12.90 1.91
CA THR A 94 12.20 -11.88 0.84
C THR A 94 11.70 -12.52 -0.45
N LEU A 95 10.64 -11.96 -1.02
CA LEU A 95 10.12 -12.41 -2.32
C LEU A 95 10.91 -11.73 -3.45
N THR A 96 11.47 -12.52 -4.36
CA THR A 96 12.33 -12.02 -5.46
C THR A 96 11.67 -12.07 -6.84
N ASP A 97 10.66 -12.92 -7.00
CA ASP A 97 10.01 -13.16 -8.29
C ASP A 97 8.84 -12.19 -8.52
N ILE A 98 8.80 -11.59 -9.71
CA ILE A 98 7.79 -10.59 -10.08
C ILE A 98 6.77 -11.21 -11.03
N TYR A 99 5.57 -11.48 -10.51
CA TYR A 99 4.47 -12.11 -11.26
C TYR A 99 3.39 -11.14 -11.76
N ARG A 100 3.54 -9.82 -11.60
CA ARG A 100 2.52 -8.80 -11.97
C ARG A 100 2.34 -8.63 -13.50
N GLN A 101 2.80 -9.57 -14.31
CA GLN A 101 2.96 -9.40 -15.75
C GLN A 101 1.62 -9.44 -16.49
N ALA A 102 1.22 -8.28 -17.02
CA ALA A 102 0.75 -8.24 -18.40
C ALA A 102 1.99 -7.98 -19.27
N ASP A 103 2.14 -8.71 -20.38
CA ASP A 103 3.26 -8.52 -21.33
C ASP A 103 3.52 -7.02 -21.61
N GLY A 104 4.74 -6.55 -21.33
CA GLY A 104 5.21 -5.19 -21.65
C GLY A 104 4.88 -4.07 -20.66
N SER A 105 4.73 -4.36 -19.35
CA SER A 105 4.55 -3.32 -18.33
C SER A 105 5.83 -2.50 -18.12
N THR A 106 5.77 -1.21 -18.45
CA THR A 106 6.90 -0.26 -18.34
C THR A 106 7.11 0.30 -16.93
N ILE A 107 6.16 0.05 -16.00
CA ILE A 107 6.27 0.49 -14.60
C ILE A 107 7.34 -0.31 -13.85
N VAL A 108 7.42 -1.63 -14.09
CA VAL A 108 8.33 -2.51 -13.34
C VAL A 108 9.79 -2.19 -13.68
N GLU A 109 10.10 -2.08 -14.97
CA GLU A 109 11.43 -1.66 -15.44
C GLU A 109 11.83 -0.31 -14.85
N LEU A 110 10.92 0.67 -14.87
CA LEU A 110 11.17 1.97 -14.27
C LEU A 110 11.43 1.88 -12.76
N ALA A 111 10.67 1.05 -12.02
CA ALA A 111 10.88 0.89 -10.59
C ALA A 111 12.28 0.32 -10.29
N HIS A 112 12.75 -0.64 -11.09
CA HIS A 112 14.12 -1.16 -11.00
C HIS A 112 15.17 -0.09 -11.30
N ASP A 113 14.98 0.69 -12.37
CA ASP A 113 15.90 1.78 -12.72
C ASP A 113 15.97 2.81 -11.59
N MET A 114 14.83 3.26 -11.07
CA MET A 114 14.76 4.20 -9.94
C MET A 114 15.44 3.65 -8.68
N LYS A 115 15.21 2.37 -8.35
CA LYS A 115 15.87 1.69 -7.22
C LYS A 115 17.40 1.70 -7.37
N ASN A 116 17.89 1.57 -8.61
CA ASN A 116 19.33 1.57 -8.93
C ASN A 116 19.89 2.99 -9.20
N GLY A 117 19.10 4.05 -8.98
CA GLY A 117 19.52 5.43 -9.21
C GLY A 117 19.63 5.82 -10.70
N VAL A 118 19.06 5.02 -11.59
CA VAL A 118 19.02 5.28 -13.04
C VAL A 118 17.73 6.01 -13.38
N LEU A 119 17.83 7.10 -14.14
CA LEU A 119 16.69 7.81 -14.69
C LEU A 119 16.56 7.52 -16.20
N PRO A 120 15.54 6.76 -16.64
CA PRO A 120 15.36 6.47 -18.06
C PRO A 120 15.11 7.73 -18.87
N LYS A 121 15.68 7.81 -20.07
CA LYS A 121 15.53 8.98 -20.97
C LYS A 121 14.09 9.16 -21.44
N ASP A 122 13.34 8.06 -21.52
CA ASP A 122 11.95 8.00 -21.92
C ASP A 122 10.99 8.18 -20.73
N ILE A 123 11.47 8.64 -19.56
CA ILE A 123 10.62 8.82 -18.38
C ILE A 123 9.38 9.67 -18.68
N THR A 124 9.50 10.72 -19.49
CA THR A 124 8.34 11.56 -19.86
C THR A 124 7.47 11.01 -20.98
N ALA A 125 7.89 9.93 -21.64
CA ALA A 125 7.10 9.30 -22.69
C ALA A 125 5.87 8.62 -22.08
N ARG A 126 4.72 8.79 -22.74
CA ARG A 126 3.50 8.05 -22.38
C ARG A 126 3.61 6.61 -22.86
N SER A 127 3.27 5.66 -22.00
CA SER A 127 3.08 4.25 -22.32
C SER A 127 1.65 3.81 -21.96
N LYS A 128 1.34 2.53 -22.13
CA LYS A 128 0.01 1.98 -21.78
C LYS A 128 -0.30 2.08 -20.29
N ASP A 129 0.72 1.97 -19.45
CA ASP A 129 0.62 1.91 -18.00
C ASP A 129 1.30 3.10 -17.29
N ARG A 130 1.96 4.00 -18.04
CA ARG A 130 2.74 5.11 -17.47
C ARG A 130 2.43 6.45 -18.13
N SER A 131 2.21 7.47 -17.30
CA SER A 131 2.13 8.85 -17.76
C SER A 131 2.80 9.78 -16.76
N PHE A 132 3.72 10.61 -17.24
CA PHE A 132 4.33 11.67 -16.46
C PHE A 132 3.75 13.02 -16.87
N ILE A 133 3.37 13.82 -15.87
CA ILE A 133 2.84 15.17 -16.07
C ILE A 133 3.76 16.12 -15.34
N ARG A 134 4.56 16.87 -16.09
CA ARG A 134 5.41 17.92 -15.52
C ARG A 134 4.52 19.06 -15.06
N CYS A 135 4.69 19.48 -13.81
CA CYS A 135 4.04 20.66 -13.25
C CYS A 135 4.97 21.33 -12.23
N SER A 136 4.86 22.64 -12.11
CA SER A 136 5.43 23.40 -10.99
C SER A 136 4.46 23.42 -9.80
N ALA A 137 4.94 23.84 -8.63
CA ALA A 137 4.14 23.85 -7.40
C ALA A 137 2.85 24.70 -7.52
N ASP A 138 2.92 25.83 -8.23
CA ASP A 138 1.80 26.73 -8.52
C ASP A 138 0.78 26.12 -9.49
N GLN A 139 1.21 25.22 -10.38
CA GLN A 139 0.36 24.56 -11.38
C GLN A 139 -0.27 23.26 -10.86
N MET A 140 0.19 22.75 -9.71
CA MET A 140 -0.18 21.43 -9.21
C MET A 140 -1.70 21.26 -9.07
N LYS A 141 -2.39 22.28 -8.54
CA LYS A 141 -3.85 22.25 -8.36
C LYS A 141 -4.58 22.08 -9.71
N GLU A 142 -4.26 22.92 -10.68
CA GLU A 142 -4.90 22.90 -12.01
C GLU A 142 -4.64 21.57 -12.73
N VAL A 143 -3.42 21.04 -12.60
CA VAL A 143 -3.04 19.77 -13.21
C VAL A 143 -3.80 18.60 -12.59
N ILE A 144 -3.93 18.56 -11.26
CA ILE A 144 -4.73 17.53 -10.56
C ILE A 144 -6.20 17.62 -10.99
N GLU A 145 -6.77 18.82 -11.04
CA GLU A 145 -8.16 19.03 -11.51
C GLU A 145 -8.37 18.46 -12.92
N LYS A 146 -7.47 18.78 -13.86
CA LYS A 146 -7.53 18.24 -15.23
C LYS A 146 -7.44 16.71 -15.26
N VAL A 147 -6.57 16.10 -14.47
CA VAL A 147 -6.44 14.63 -14.41
C VAL A 147 -7.72 13.99 -13.89
N VAL A 148 -8.30 14.53 -12.82
CA VAL A 148 -9.55 14.03 -12.23
C VAL A 148 -10.72 14.20 -13.22
N SER A 149 -10.87 15.35 -13.86
CA SER A 149 -11.91 15.59 -14.86
C SER A 149 -11.80 14.62 -16.04
N ASN A 150 -10.60 14.40 -16.56
CA ASN A 150 -10.35 13.45 -17.65
C ASN A 150 -10.66 12.00 -17.25
N ALA A 151 -10.30 11.60 -16.02
CA ALA A 151 -10.59 10.26 -15.50
C ALA A 151 -12.11 10.06 -15.30
N ALA A 152 -12.82 11.06 -14.78
CA ALA A 152 -14.27 11.04 -14.61
C ALA A 152 -14.97 10.88 -15.96
N GLN A 153 -14.58 11.66 -16.98
CA GLN A 153 -15.10 11.52 -18.34
C GLN A 153 -14.84 10.11 -18.89
N LYS A 154 -13.60 9.60 -18.82
CA LYS A 154 -13.28 8.25 -19.30
C LYS A 154 -14.07 7.14 -18.59
N ARG A 155 -14.33 7.27 -17.28
CA ARG A 155 -15.12 6.29 -16.51
C ARG A 155 -16.61 6.35 -16.84
N ILE A 156 -17.12 7.53 -17.20
CA ILE A 156 -18.50 7.72 -17.67
C ILE A 156 -18.67 7.16 -19.10
N PHE A 157 -17.71 7.37 -19.99
CA PHE A 157 -17.76 6.87 -21.37
C PHE A 157 -17.26 5.42 -21.54
N GLY A 158 -16.55 4.85 -20.57
CA GLY A 158 -15.97 3.49 -20.60
C GLY A 158 -16.92 2.35 -20.22
N LYS A 159 -18.14 2.64 -19.73
CA LYS A 159 -19.18 1.61 -19.47
C LYS A 159 -20.11 1.34 -20.67
N GLY A 160 -19.72 1.74 -21.87
CA GLY A 160 -20.60 1.76 -23.05
C GLY A 160 -20.34 0.74 -24.15
N HIS A 161 -19.48 -0.28 -23.99
CA HIS A 161 -19.25 -1.29 -25.04
C HIS A 161 -19.10 -2.71 -24.47
N SER A 162 -20.20 -3.26 -23.94
CA SER A 162 -20.45 -4.70 -23.96
C SER A 162 -21.93 -4.99 -23.71
N SER A 163 -22.73 -4.93 -24.77
CA SER A 163 -23.92 -5.76 -24.88
C SER A 163 -24.09 -6.16 -26.33
N ALA A 164 -23.35 -7.20 -26.72
CA ALA A 164 -23.86 -8.13 -27.71
C ALA A 164 -24.91 -8.99 -26.99
N ARG A 165 -26.18 -8.87 -27.41
CA ARG A 165 -27.20 -9.93 -27.41
C ARG A 165 -28.43 -9.42 -28.15
N THR A 166 -28.57 -9.94 -29.36
CA THR A 166 -29.75 -10.61 -29.92
C THR A 166 -31.12 -10.16 -29.41
N ASN A 167 -32.00 -9.76 -30.33
CA ASN A 167 -33.33 -10.36 -30.43
C ASN A 167 -34.03 -10.02 -31.75
N VAL A 168 -34.47 -11.11 -32.41
CA VAL A 168 -35.37 -11.28 -33.56
C VAL A 168 -34.85 -10.85 -34.93
#